data_AF-A0A8S3A333-F1
#
_entry.id   AF-A0A8S3A333-F1
#
_cell.length_a   1.000
_cell.length_b   1.000
_cell.length_c   1.000
_cell.angle_alpha   90.00
_cell.angle_beta   90.00
_cell.angle_gamma   90.00
#
_symmetry.space_group_name_H-M   'P 1'
#
loop_
_entity.id
_entity.type
_entity.pdbx_description
1 polymer ?
#
loop_
_entity_poly.entity_id
_entity_poly.type
_entity_poly.pdbx_seq_one_letter_code
_entity_poly.pdbx_strand_id
1 'polypeptide(L)' 'DFSDPQAGKGPCDRMAATIKYNIRRYVDEKHNCTNSQEFVVAARSTKYLSIYQSLIPSNPITA' A
#
# COMPACT_ATOMS: atom_id res chain seq x y z
N ASP A 1 -13.79 -15.79 23.21
CA ASP A 1 -14.12 -15.31 21.87
C ASP A 1 -13.22 -14.13 21.57
N PHE A 2 -12.14 -14.39 20.83
CA PHE A 2 -11.03 -13.45 20.70
C PHE A 2 -11.50 -12.24 19.91
N SER A 3 -11.56 -11.10 20.59
CA SER A 3 -11.81 -9.77 20.03
C SER A 3 -11.05 -9.63 18.73
N ASP A 4 -11.75 -9.72 17.60
CA ASP A 4 -11.16 -9.45 16.30
C ASP A 4 -10.58 -8.03 16.39
N PRO A 5 -9.24 -7.85 16.35
CA PRO A 5 -8.59 -6.57 16.65
C PRO A 5 -8.94 -5.46 15.62
N GLN A 6 -9.80 -5.79 14.66
CA GLN A 6 -10.35 -4.93 13.62
C GLN A 6 -11.87 -4.68 13.75
N ALA A 7 -12.56 -5.28 14.74
CA ALA A 7 -14.02 -5.23 14.91
C ALA A 7 -14.58 -3.81 15.15
N GLY A 8 -13.78 -2.89 15.69
CA GLY A 8 -14.18 -1.50 15.95
C GLY A 8 -13.64 -0.46 14.95
N LYS A 9 -12.87 -0.89 13.94
CA LYS A 9 -12.18 0.02 13.01
C LYS A 9 -13.02 0.25 11.76
N GLY A 10 -13.03 1.48 11.25
CA GLY A 10 -13.77 1.79 10.03
C GLY A 10 -13.20 1.03 8.82
N PRO A 11 -13.96 0.89 7.72
CA PRO A 11 -13.44 0.35 6.45
C PRO A 11 -12.14 1.05 6.00
N CYS A 12 -12.06 2.37 6.22
CA CYS A 12 -10.87 3.17 5.94
C CYS A 12 -9.67 2.76 6.81
N ASP A 13 -9.86 2.59 8.12
CA ASP A 13 -8.78 2.20 9.04
C ASP A 13 -8.26 0.79 8.74
N ARG A 14 -9.14 -0.14 8.34
CA ARG A 14 -8.74 -1.49 7.93
C ARG A 14 -7.91 -1.47 6.64
N MET A 15 -8.27 -0.62 5.70
CA MET A 15 -7.49 -0.41 4.47
C MET A 15 -6.12 0.20 4.80
N ALA A 16 -6.08 1.25 5.63
CA ALA A 16 -4.83 1.89 6.04
C ALA A 16 -3.91 0.95 6.82
N ALA A 17 -4.47 0.10 7.70
CA ALA A 17 -3.71 -0.92 8.41
C ALA A 17 -3.05 -1.93 7.45
N THR A 18 -3.80 -2.36 6.43
CA THR A 18 -3.31 -3.28 5.39
C THR A 18 -2.17 -2.64 4.58
N ILE A 19 -2.36 -1.40 4.11
CA ILE A 19 -1.34 -0.64 3.38
C ILE A 19 -0.07 -0.47 4.22
N LYS A 20 -0.22 -0.04 5.48
CA LYS A 20 0.89 0.15 6.41
C LYS A 20 1.68 -1.14 6.63
N TYR A 21 0.99 -2.27 6.78
CA TYR A 21 1.62 -3.58 6.93
C TYR A 21 2.46 -3.96 5.70
N ASN A 22 1.91 -3.78 4.49
CA ASN A 22 2.62 -4.11 3.24
C ASN A 22 3.86 -3.24 3.04
N ILE A 23 3.75 -1.94 3.29
CA ILE A 23 4.89 -1.01 3.21
C ILE A 23 5.97 -1.42 4.19
N ARG A 24 5.58 -1.76 5.43
CA ARG A 24 6.54 -2.21 6.43
C ARG A 24 7.31 -3.45 5.97
N ARG A 25 6.59 -4.46 5.48
CA ARG A 25 7.19 -5.67 4.93
C ARG A 25 8.13 -5.36 3.76
N TYR A 26 7.72 -4.49 2.84
CA TYR A 26 8.52 -4.10 1.67
C TYR A 26 9.85 -3.45 2.07
N VAL A 27 9.83 -2.58 3.09
CA VAL A 27 11.04 -1.95 3.66
C VAL A 27 11.91 -2.96 4.40
N ASP A 28 11.30 -3.86 5.17
CA ASP A 28 12.02 -4.91 5.90
C ASP A 28 12.74 -5.89 4.93
N GLU A 29 12.19 -6.11 3.72
CA GLU A 29 12.79 -6.85 2.60
C GLU A 29 13.94 -6.08 1.88
N LYS A 30 14.40 -4.95 2.45
CA LYS A 30 15.49 -4.09 1.92
C LYS A 30 15.13 -3.29 0.67
N HIS A 31 13.84 -3.11 0.38
CA HIS A 31 13.41 -2.18 -0.67
C HIS A 31 13.22 -0.76 -0.13
N ASN A 32 13.46 0.25 -0.98
CA ASN A 32 13.24 1.65 -0.64
C ASN A 32 11.80 2.08 -0.96
N CYS A 33 11.24 2.94 -0.11
CA CYS A 33 9.88 3.51 -0.25
C CYS A 33 9.92 5.02 0.00
N THR A 34 10.66 5.73 -0.84
CA THR A 34 11.01 7.15 -0.72
C THR A 34 10.32 8.04 -1.73
N ASN A 35 9.76 7.46 -2.80
CA ASN A 35 8.98 8.17 -3.80
C ASN A 35 7.57 7.59 -3.94
N SER A 36 6.69 8.34 -4.61
CA SER A 36 5.29 7.96 -4.79
C SER A 36 5.09 6.66 -5.57
N GLN A 37 6.00 6.36 -6.50
CA GLN A 37 5.98 5.13 -7.29
C GLN A 37 6.28 3.92 -6.40
N GLU A 38 7.36 4.00 -5.64
CA GLU A 38 7.75 2.99 -4.66
C GLU A 38 6.68 2.79 -3.60
N PHE A 39 6.05 3.87 -3.13
CA PHE A 39 4.94 3.77 -2.18
C PHE A 39 3.77 2.95 -2.76
N VAL A 40 3.39 3.21 -4.02
CA VAL A 40 2.31 2.44 -4.63
C VAL A 40 2.72 0.99 -4.80
N VAL A 41 3.94 0.73 -5.26
CA VAL A 41 4.49 -0.63 -5.38
C VAL A 41 4.49 -1.35 -4.03
N ALA A 42 4.95 -0.69 -2.96
CA ALA A 42 5.01 -1.21 -1.60
C ALA A 42 3.61 -1.44 -1.00
N ALA A 43 2.63 -0.61 -1.36
CA ALA A 43 1.24 -0.72 -0.91
C ALA A 43 0.45 -1.83 -1.65
N ARG A 44 0.97 -2.40 -2.75
CA ARG A 44 0.29 -3.43 -3.54
C ARG A 44 0.13 -4.73 -2.73
N SER A 45 -1.07 -4.92 -2.18
CA SER A 45 -1.56 -6.26 -1.83
C SER A 45 -3.03 -6.45 -2.28
N THR A 46 -3.16 -7.35 -3.25
CA THR A 46 -4.22 -8.34 -3.47
C THR A 46 -5.61 -8.03 -4.07
N LYS A 47 -6.11 -6.81 -4.35
CA LYS A 47 -7.27 -6.69 -5.29
C LYS A 47 -7.72 -5.29 -5.69
N TYR A 48 -7.42 -4.27 -4.88
CA TYR A 48 -8.13 -2.99 -4.96
C TYR A 48 -7.33 -1.84 -5.61
N LEU A 49 -6.07 -2.08 -5.98
CA LEU A 49 -5.19 -1.03 -6.54
C LEU A 49 -4.84 -1.19 -8.02
N SER A 50 -5.31 -2.22 -8.71
CA SER A 50 -5.14 -2.35 -10.18
C SER A 50 -5.72 -1.15 -10.94
N ILE A 51 -6.75 -0.51 -10.39
CA ILE A 51 -7.36 0.73 -10.90
C ILE A 51 -6.46 1.96 -10.74
N TYR A 52 -5.59 2.02 -9.74
CA TYR A 52 -4.66 3.13 -9.57
C TYR A 52 -3.38 2.93 -10.40
N GLN A 53 -3.09 1.70 -10.85
CA GLN A 53 -1.93 1.41 -11.68
C GLN A 53 -1.96 2.14 -13.03
N SER A 54 -3.15 2.33 -13.61
CA SER A 54 -3.33 3.05 -14.87
C SER A 54 -3.24 4.57 -14.72
N LEU A 55 -3.37 5.09 -13.50
CA LEU A 55 -3.31 6.52 -13.19
C LEU A 55 -1.89 6.99 -12.85
N ILE A 56 -0.95 6.05 -12.72
CA ILE A 56 0.42 6.35 -12.39
C ILE A 56 1.21 6.46 -13.71
N PRO A 57 1.64 7.67 -14.10
CA PRO A 57 2.45 7.82 -15.30
C PRO A 57 3.72 6.99 -15.17
N SER A 58 4.00 6.18 -16.19
CA SER A 58 5.09 5.20 -16.21
C SER A 58 6.50 5.82 -16.31
N ASN A 59 6.63 7.15 -16.25
CA ASN A 59 7.91 7.84 -16.38
C ASN A 59 7.98 9.07 -15.48
N PRO A 60 8.96 9.16 -14.57
CA PRO A 60 9.56 10.44 -14.25
C PRO A 60 10.52 10.79 -15.40
N ILE A 61 10.24 11.89 -16.09
CA ILE A 61 11.14 12.59 -17.04
C ILE A 61 11.18 12.00 -18.47
N THR A 62 10.36 12.58 -19.35
CA THR A 62 10.81 13.01 -20.69
C THR A 62 10.23 14.39 -20.94
N ALA A 63 11.15 15.38 -20.96
CA ALA A 63 11.00 16.82 -21.20
C ALA A 63 10.34 17.67 -20.09
#